data_AF-A0A959VLH0-F1
#
_entry.id   AF-A0A959VLH0-F1
#
_cell.length_a   1.000
_cell.length_b   1.000
_cell.length_c   1.000
_cell.angle_alpha   90.00
_cell.angle_beta   90.00
_cell.angle_gamma   90.00
#
_symmetry.space_group_name_H-M   'P 1'
#
loop_
_entity.id
_entity.type
_entity.pdbx_description
1 polymer ?
#
loop_
_entity_poly.entity_id
_entity_poly.type
_entity_poly.pdbx_seq_one_letter_code
_entity_poly.pdbx_strand_id
1 'polypeptide(L)'
;MADSARPAGAGRLAPLAIGLLVVATVVAFGVSQRLKREPLVVDRVEYRATGSGTDNPQPTVFSPNGDCRHDRMVIRFRTTRSDVADVEIVDLDDRPVRTLAEQRFFKRYREHRLVWDGKTDQGTVPPTGRYGVRITLDELDRSFRLPGWIRVHDFDPEGTACR
;
A
#
# COMPACT_ATOMS: atom_id res chain seq x y z
N MET A 1 -24.26 -55.60 47.91
CA MET A 1 -22.84 -55.20 47.79
C MET A 1 -22.66 -54.60 46.40
N ALA A 2 -22.92 -53.30 46.26
CA ALA A 2 -22.47 -52.44 45.15
C ALA A 2 -22.88 -51.01 45.56
N ASP A 3 -21.89 -50.25 45.99
CA ASP A 3 -21.99 -48.88 46.48
C ASP A 3 -21.97 -47.95 45.26
N SER A 4 -23.09 -47.27 45.00
CA SER A 4 -23.21 -46.28 43.94
C SER A 4 -22.86 -44.91 44.52
N ALA A 5 -21.57 -44.55 44.47
CA ALA A 5 -21.10 -43.22 44.81
C ALA A 5 -21.68 -42.19 43.80
N ARG A 6 -22.58 -41.33 44.28
CA ARG A 6 -23.08 -40.17 43.52
C ARG A 6 -21.97 -39.12 43.40
N PRO A 7 -21.67 -38.58 42.21
CA PRO A 7 -20.75 -37.46 42.09
C PRO A 7 -21.38 -36.19 42.69
N ALA A 8 -20.75 -35.68 43.76
CA ALA A 8 -21.13 -34.43 44.39
C ALA A 8 -20.66 -33.24 43.54
N GLY A 9 -21.61 -32.42 43.08
CA GLY A 9 -21.48 -30.96 43.07
C GLY A 9 -20.45 -30.29 42.15
N ALA A 10 -20.51 -30.51 40.84
CA ALA A 10 -19.77 -29.68 39.86
C ALA A 10 -20.49 -28.36 39.46
N GLY A 11 -21.65 -28.07 40.05
CA GLY A 11 -22.63 -27.11 39.50
C GLY A 11 -22.29 -25.60 39.59
N ARG A 12 -21.15 -25.20 40.18
CA ARG A 12 -20.77 -23.77 40.32
C ARG A 12 -19.33 -23.43 39.92
N LEU A 13 -18.49 -24.43 39.71
CA LEU A 13 -17.08 -24.22 39.32
C LEU A 13 -16.90 -24.04 37.80
N ALA A 14 -17.74 -24.72 37.00
CA ALA A 14 -17.73 -24.60 35.54
C ALA A 14 -17.96 -23.16 35.02
N PRO A 15 -18.97 -22.39 35.47
CA PRO A 15 -19.17 -21.03 34.96
C PRO A 15 -18.05 -20.07 35.36
N LEU A 16 -17.41 -20.26 36.52
CA LEU A 16 -16.26 -19.46 36.94
C LEU A 16 -15.03 -19.75 36.08
N ALA A 17 -14.75 -21.02 35.77
CA ALA A 17 -13.67 -21.40 34.89
C ALA A 17 -13.86 -20.82 33.47
N ILE A 18 -15.09 -20.90 32.94
CA ILE A 18 -15.44 -20.31 31.64
C ILE A 18 -15.27 -18.79 31.67
N GLY A 19 -15.78 -18.11 32.70
CA GLY A 19 -15.64 -16.66 32.85
C GLY A 19 -14.17 -16.21 32.90
N LEU A 20 -13.34 -16.92 33.66
CA LEU A 20 -11.89 -16.68 33.72
C LEU A 20 -11.24 -16.85 32.34
N LEU A 21 -11.60 -17.92 31.61
CA LEU A 21 -11.08 -18.19 30.26
C LEU A 21 -11.48 -17.09 29.28
N VAL A 22 -12.72 -16.60 29.32
CA VAL A 22 -13.19 -15.49 28.48
C VAL A 22 -12.40 -14.21 28.78
N VAL A 23 -12.22 -13.86 30.05
CA VAL A 23 -11.44 -12.67 30.44
C VAL A 23 -9.99 -12.81 29.99
N ALA A 24 -9.37 -13.95 30.24
CA ALA A 24 -8.00 -14.23 29.80
C ALA A 24 -7.86 -14.13 28.27
N THR A 25 -8.85 -14.60 27.51
CA THR A 25 -8.88 -14.50 26.05
C THR A 25 -9.02 -13.06 25.58
N VAL A 26 -9.89 -12.26 26.21
CA VAL A 26 -10.05 -10.83 25.88
C VAL A 26 -8.78 -10.05 26.18
N VAL A 27 -8.10 -10.32 27.30
CA VAL A 27 -6.82 -9.70 27.65
C VAL A 27 -5.74 -10.12 26.65
N ALA A 28 -5.59 -11.41 26.36
CA ALA A 28 -4.61 -11.91 25.40
C ALA A 28 -4.85 -11.35 23.99
N PHE A 29 -6.11 -11.27 23.56
CA PHE A 29 -6.48 -10.64 22.30
C PHE A 29 -6.15 -9.16 22.30
N GLY A 30 -6.48 -8.41 23.36
CA GLY A 30 -6.16 -6.99 23.48
C GLY A 30 -4.65 -6.70 23.42
N VAL A 31 -3.85 -7.50 24.13
CA VAL A 31 -2.38 -7.43 24.08
C VAL A 31 -1.89 -7.70 22.65
N SER A 32 -2.46 -8.71 21.98
CA SER A 32 -2.13 -9.05 20.58
C SER A 32 -2.55 -7.97 19.58
N GLN A 33 -3.69 -7.29 19.81
CA GLN A 33 -4.16 -6.21 18.96
C GLN A 33 -3.25 -4.98 19.03
N ARG A 34 -2.64 -4.70 20.19
CA ARG A 34 -1.67 -3.59 20.32
C ARG A 34 -0.43 -3.81 19.46
N LEU A 35 -0.01 -5.06 19.26
CA LEU A 35 1.13 -5.44 18.42
C LEU A 35 0.83 -5.31 16.92
N LYS A 36 -0.43 -5.42 16.51
CA LYS A 36 -0.88 -5.34 15.11
C LYS A 36 -1.11 -3.93 14.58
N ARG A 37 -0.91 -2.88 15.39
CA ARG A 37 -0.89 -1.51 14.87
C ARG A 37 0.38 -1.30 14.06
N GLU A 38 0.37 -1.80 12.83
CA GLU A 38 1.36 -1.45 11.83
C GLU A 38 1.39 0.07 11.74
N PRO A 39 2.51 0.73 12.07
CA PRO A 39 2.60 2.17 11.89
C PRO A 39 2.40 2.42 10.41
N LEU A 40 1.32 3.11 10.05
CA LEU A 40 1.11 3.59 8.70
C LEU A 40 2.29 4.49 8.35
N VAL A 41 3.26 3.97 7.59
CA VAL A 41 4.51 4.69 7.29
C VAL A 41 4.24 5.82 6.30
N VAL A 42 3.18 5.67 5.49
CA VAL A 42 2.80 6.63 4.45
C VAL A 42 1.34 6.99 4.57
N ASP A 43 1.03 8.28 4.64
CA ASP A 43 -0.32 8.80 4.56
C ASP A 43 -0.45 9.80 3.39
N ARG A 44 -1.69 10.19 3.08
CA ARG A 44 -2.02 11.15 2.01
C ARG A 44 -1.39 10.78 0.66
N VAL A 45 -1.65 9.57 0.19
CA VAL A 45 -1.24 9.15 -1.16
C VAL A 45 -2.17 9.79 -2.18
N GLU A 46 -1.59 10.48 -3.15
CA GLU A 46 -2.29 11.09 -4.28
C GLU A 46 -1.57 10.72 -5.58
N TYR A 47 -2.33 10.30 -6.58
CA TYR A 47 -1.87 10.09 -7.95
C TYR A 47 -2.52 11.13 -8.85
N ARG A 48 -1.72 11.83 -9.65
CA ARG A 48 -2.22 12.84 -10.57
C ARG A 48 -1.46 12.81 -11.89
N ALA A 49 -2.16 12.51 -12.97
CA ALA A 49 -1.64 12.69 -14.32
C ALA A 49 -1.37 14.17 -14.63
N THR A 50 -0.28 14.48 -15.32
CA THR A 50 0.03 15.85 -15.77
C THR A 50 -0.93 16.31 -16.85
N GLY A 51 -1.23 17.61 -16.93
CA GLY A 51 -2.17 18.12 -17.94
C GLY A 51 -3.66 17.82 -17.65
N SER A 52 -3.96 17.04 -16.60
CA SER A 52 -5.30 17.01 -16.02
C SER A 52 -5.60 18.34 -15.35
N GLY A 53 -6.62 19.06 -15.83
CA GLY A 53 -7.21 20.15 -15.07
C GLY A 53 -7.70 19.69 -13.69
N THR A 54 -8.05 20.64 -12.81
CA THR A 54 -8.56 20.35 -11.46
C THR A 54 -9.82 19.48 -11.46
N ASP A 55 -10.53 19.44 -12.59
CA ASP A 55 -11.82 18.75 -12.75
C ASP A 55 -11.71 17.41 -13.48
N ASN A 56 -10.51 16.82 -13.63
CA ASN A 56 -10.39 15.54 -14.31
C ASN A 56 -11.06 14.41 -13.48
N PRO A 57 -12.09 13.73 -14.02
CA PRO A 57 -12.74 12.60 -13.34
C PRO A 57 -11.83 11.37 -13.18
N GLN A 58 -10.70 11.30 -13.89
CA GLN A 58 -9.80 10.13 -13.89
C GLN A 58 -8.32 10.53 -13.67
N PRO A 59 -7.95 11.05 -12.49
CA PRO A 59 -6.60 11.57 -12.22
C PRO A 59 -5.52 10.49 -12.19
N THR A 60 -5.90 9.21 -12.06
CA THR A 60 -4.98 8.06 -12.01
C THR A 60 -4.75 7.39 -13.37
N VAL A 61 -5.39 7.90 -14.43
CA VAL A 61 -5.25 7.42 -15.80
C VAL A 61 -4.28 8.33 -16.54
N PHE A 62 -3.27 7.74 -17.20
CA PHE A 62 -2.32 8.50 -18.00
C PHE A 62 -1.86 7.71 -19.23
N SER A 63 -1.43 8.44 -20.26
CA SER A 63 -1.10 7.97 -21.61
C SER A 63 0.25 8.58 -22.01
N PRO A 64 1.37 7.82 -21.95
CA PRO A 64 2.70 8.34 -22.27
C PRO A 64 2.93 8.40 -23.79
N ASN A 65 2.16 9.22 -24.50
CA ASN A 65 2.17 9.32 -25.98
C ASN A 65 2.94 10.55 -26.50
N GLY A 66 3.33 11.48 -25.64
CA GLY A 66 4.08 12.67 -26.00
C GLY A 66 3.22 13.81 -26.56
N ASP A 67 1.91 13.82 -26.28
CA ASP A 67 0.98 14.89 -26.68
C ASP A 67 0.85 16.03 -25.62
N CYS A 68 1.68 15.97 -24.58
CA CYS A 68 1.70 16.85 -23.41
C CYS A 68 0.47 16.76 -22.49
N ARG A 69 -0.44 15.82 -22.75
CA ARG A 69 -1.66 15.58 -21.97
C ARG A 69 -1.61 14.19 -21.37
N HIS A 70 -1.59 14.15 -20.05
CA HIS A 70 -1.53 12.89 -19.30
C HIS A 70 -0.30 12.04 -19.65
N ASP A 71 0.82 12.66 -20.06
CA ASP A 71 2.06 11.95 -20.37
C ASP A 71 2.80 11.41 -19.14
N ARG A 72 2.61 12.04 -17.99
CA ARG A 72 3.36 11.72 -16.77
C ARG A 72 2.42 11.53 -15.61
N MET A 73 2.74 10.57 -14.76
CA MET A 73 2.06 10.33 -13.50
C MET A 73 2.85 10.94 -12.34
N VAL A 74 2.23 11.87 -11.62
CA VAL A 74 2.78 12.45 -10.39
C VAL A 74 2.26 11.66 -9.21
N ILE A 75 3.17 11.11 -8.42
CA ILE A 75 2.88 10.38 -7.19
C ILE A 75 3.29 11.27 -6.03
N ARG A 76 2.31 11.66 -5.20
CA ARG A 76 2.55 12.40 -3.95
C ARG A 76 2.20 11.52 -2.78
N PHE A 77 3.03 11.58 -1.74
CA PHE A 77 2.75 10.90 -0.50
C PHE A 77 3.48 11.58 0.64
N ARG A 78 3.00 11.42 1.87
CA ARG A 78 3.67 11.93 3.06
C ARG A 78 4.10 10.76 3.94
N THR A 79 5.35 10.78 4.40
CA THR A 79 5.82 9.77 5.34
C THR A 79 5.54 10.21 6.78
N THR A 80 5.16 9.28 7.65
CA THR A 80 4.97 9.52 9.10
C THR A 80 6.23 9.23 9.91
N ARG A 81 7.16 8.47 9.32
CA ARG A 81 8.49 8.16 9.86
C ARG A 81 9.58 8.56 8.87
N SER A 82 10.79 8.76 9.40
CA SER A 82 11.97 8.98 8.58
C SER A 82 12.61 7.63 8.31
N ASP A 83 12.95 7.36 7.05
CA ASP A 83 13.58 6.09 6.65
C ASP A 83 14.31 6.27 5.31
N VAL A 84 15.21 5.35 4.99
CA VAL A 84 15.73 5.17 3.63
C VAL A 84 14.84 4.16 2.92
N ALA A 85 14.42 4.47 1.69
CA ALA A 85 13.52 3.58 0.97
C ALA A 85 13.76 3.56 -0.53
N ASP A 86 13.40 2.43 -1.12
CA ASP A 86 13.25 2.23 -2.55
C ASP A 86 11.78 2.40 -2.92
N VAL A 87 11.51 3.04 -4.05
CA VAL A 87 10.16 3.23 -4.57
C VAL A 87 10.10 2.73 -5.99
N GLU A 88 9.25 1.74 -6.21
CA GLU A 88 9.14 1.02 -7.47
C GLU A 88 7.69 1.08 -7.98
N ILE A 89 7.53 1.17 -9.30
CA ILE A 89 6.29 0.83 -9.99
C ILE A 89 6.28 -0.68 -10.20
N VAL A 90 5.17 -1.32 -9.83
CA VAL A 90 5.01 -2.78 -9.96
C VAL A 90 3.75 -3.11 -10.77
N ASP A 91 3.78 -4.24 -11.46
CA ASP A 91 2.60 -4.78 -12.14
C ASP A 91 1.62 -5.49 -11.18
N LEU A 92 0.58 -6.12 -11.72
CA LEU A 92 -0.38 -6.89 -10.94
C LEU A 92 0.22 -8.13 -10.27
N ASP A 93 1.29 -8.68 -10.86
CA ASP A 93 2.05 -9.84 -10.37
C ASP A 93 3.16 -9.45 -9.39
N ASP A 94 3.18 -8.20 -8.93
CA ASP A 94 4.20 -7.68 -8.02
C ASP A 94 5.63 -7.66 -8.63
N ARG A 95 5.76 -7.65 -9.96
CA ARG A 95 7.06 -7.52 -10.63
C ARG A 95 7.42 -6.05 -10.80
N PRO A 96 8.67 -5.65 -10.51
CA PRO A 96 9.14 -4.29 -10.72
C PRO A 96 9.17 -3.97 -12.22
N VAL A 97 8.62 -2.80 -12.55
CA VAL A 97 8.52 -2.26 -13.91
C VAL A 97 9.44 -1.06 -14.07
N ARG A 98 9.53 -0.24 -13.02
CA ARG A 98 10.33 0.99 -13.00
C ARG A 98 10.76 1.32 -11.59
N THR A 99 12.03 1.64 -11.38
CA THR A 99 12.51 2.25 -10.13
C THR A 99 12.40 3.77 -10.21
N LEU A 100 11.67 4.38 -9.27
CA LEU A 100 11.47 5.84 -9.18
C LEU A 100 12.42 6.50 -8.18
N ALA A 101 12.82 5.76 -7.16
CA ALA A 101 13.81 6.17 -6.17
C ALA A 101 14.52 4.93 -5.64
N GLU A 102 15.82 5.03 -5.46
CA GLU A 102 16.66 3.98 -4.89
C GLU A 102 17.49 4.61 -3.76
N GLN A 103 17.54 3.93 -2.62
CA GLN A 103 18.28 4.31 -1.42
C GLN A 103 18.04 5.78 -1.02
N ARG A 104 16.78 6.22 -1.16
CA ARG A 104 16.42 7.63 -0.94
C ARG A 104 15.95 7.84 0.48
N PHE A 105 16.51 8.85 1.14
CA PHE A 105 16.02 9.28 2.45
C PHE A 105 14.70 10.04 2.35
N PHE A 106 13.67 9.54 3.04
CA PHE A 106 12.35 10.14 3.16
C PHE A 106 12.12 10.66 4.58
N LYS A 107 12.12 11.97 4.76
CA LYS A 107 11.93 12.60 6.09
C LYS A 107 10.48 12.52 6.57
N ARG A 108 10.28 12.22 7.86
CA ARG A 108 8.96 12.24 8.53
C ARG A 108 8.22 13.57 8.38
N TYR A 109 6.90 13.49 8.28
CA TYR A 109 5.96 14.61 8.14
C TYR A 109 6.34 15.59 7.03
N ARG A 110 6.87 15.04 5.93
CA ARG A 110 7.15 15.77 4.70
C ARG A 110 6.44 15.10 3.54
N GLU A 111 5.91 15.94 2.67
CA GLU A 111 5.36 15.49 1.40
C GLU A 111 6.51 15.24 0.43
N HIS A 112 6.42 14.12 -0.27
CA HIS A 112 7.37 13.69 -1.27
C HIS A 112 6.66 13.59 -2.60
N ARG A 113 7.38 13.96 -3.65
CA ARG A 113 6.88 13.95 -5.02
C ARG A 113 7.81 13.13 -5.89
N LEU A 114 7.25 12.08 -6.49
CA LEU A 114 7.89 11.27 -7.52
C LEU A 114 7.10 11.42 -8.83
N VAL A 115 7.79 11.22 -9.95
CA VAL A 115 7.18 11.32 -11.27
C VAL A 115 7.56 10.11 -12.07
N TRP A 116 6.55 9.45 -12.64
CA TRP A 116 6.73 8.40 -13.62
C TRP A 116 6.36 8.93 -15.00
N ASP A 117 7.21 8.71 -15.98
CA ASP A 117 7.04 9.08 -17.38
C ASP A 117 6.36 7.99 -18.21
N GLY A 118 5.88 6.92 -17.57
CA GLY A 118 5.25 5.80 -18.26
C GLY A 118 6.21 4.86 -18.95
N LYS A 119 7.52 4.95 -18.66
CA LYS A 119 8.53 4.04 -19.20
C LYS A 119 9.01 3.04 -18.15
N THR A 120 9.45 1.88 -18.61
CA THR A 120 10.16 0.89 -17.79
C THR A 120 11.60 1.34 -17.52
N ASP A 121 12.36 0.60 -16.72
CA ASP A 121 13.81 0.84 -16.57
C ASP A 121 14.58 0.64 -17.89
N GLN A 122 14.03 -0.13 -18.84
CA GLN A 122 14.58 -0.30 -20.18
C GLN A 122 14.19 0.83 -21.14
N GLY A 123 13.42 1.82 -20.68
CA GLY A 123 12.97 2.96 -21.48
C GLY A 123 11.82 2.66 -22.45
N THR A 124 11.24 1.46 -22.40
CA THR A 124 10.07 1.07 -23.20
C THR A 124 8.76 1.41 -22.49
N VAL A 125 7.67 1.59 -23.24
CA VAL A 125 6.34 1.75 -22.65
C VAL A 125 5.84 0.36 -22.22
N PRO A 126 5.43 0.15 -20.95
CA PRO A 126 4.92 -1.13 -20.51
C PRO A 126 3.51 -1.37 -21.07
N PRO A 127 3.02 -2.61 -21.07
CA PRO A 127 1.69 -2.93 -21.58
C PRO A 127 0.57 -2.11 -20.93
N THR A 128 -0.53 -1.91 -21.65
CA THR A 128 -1.75 -1.33 -21.07
C THR A 128 -2.22 -2.13 -19.87
N GLY A 129 -2.48 -1.45 -18.76
CA GLY A 129 -2.85 -2.15 -17.54
C GLY A 129 -2.86 -1.30 -16.28
N ARG A 130 -3.02 -1.99 -15.16
CA ARG A 130 -2.97 -1.41 -13.82
C ARG A 130 -1.61 -1.66 -13.20
N TYR A 131 -1.06 -0.60 -12.61
CA TYR A 131 0.21 -0.60 -11.94
C TYR A 131 0.05 -0.08 -10.51
N GLY A 132 0.83 -0.66 -9.60
CA GLY A 132 0.91 -0.24 -8.21
C GLY A 132 2.22 0.48 -7.94
N VAL A 133 2.30 1.15 -6.78
CA VAL A 133 3.56 1.68 -6.25
C VAL A 133 3.93 0.85 -5.03
N ARG A 134 5.11 0.26 -5.05
CA ARG A 134 5.73 -0.41 -3.90
C ARG A 134 6.76 0.51 -3.27
N ILE A 135 6.78 0.54 -1.95
CA ILE A 135 7.84 1.16 -1.17
C ILE A 135 8.49 0.09 -0.32
N THR A 136 9.81 -0.03 -0.41
CA THR A 136 10.63 -0.94 0.39
C THR A 136 11.48 -0.09 1.34
N LEU A 137 11.25 -0.25 2.64
CA LEU A 137 11.97 0.48 3.68
C LEU A 137 13.21 -0.32 4.08
N ASP A 138 14.35 0.35 4.13
CA ASP A 138 15.65 -0.24 4.42
C ASP A 138 15.78 -0.62 5.91
N GLU A 139 15.51 0.32 6.83
CA GLU A 139 15.68 0.07 8.27
C GLU A 139 14.68 -0.97 8.83
N LEU A 140 13.51 -1.07 8.20
CA LEU A 140 12.43 -1.96 8.65
C LEU A 140 12.40 -3.30 7.90
N ASP A 141 13.27 -3.49 6.90
CA ASP A 141 13.28 -4.64 5.97
C ASP A 141 11.86 -5.03 5.53
N ARG A 142 11.08 -4.01 5.14
CA ARG A 142 9.64 -4.15 4.92
C ARG A 142 9.21 -3.44 3.66
N SER A 143 8.56 -4.19 2.77
CA SER A 143 7.86 -3.65 1.61
C SER A 143 6.36 -3.50 1.87
N PHE A 144 5.76 -2.44 1.36
CA PHE A 144 4.30 -2.28 1.30
C PHE A 144 3.87 -1.60 0.00
N ARG A 145 2.65 -1.89 -0.43
CA ARG A 145 2.03 -1.26 -1.59
C ARG A 145 1.25 -0.04 -1.14
N LEU A 146 1.42 1.08 -1.84
CA LEU A 146 0.57 2.23 -1.64
C LEU A 146 -0.87 1.90 -2.07
N PRO A 147 -1.90 2.41 -1.38
CA PRO A 147 -3.28 2.23 -1.81
C PRO A 147 -3.50 2.85 -3.19
N GLY A 148 -4.45 2.31 -3.95
CA GLY A 148 -4.81 2.79 -5.28
C GLY A 148 -4.02 2.13 -6.42
N TRP A 149 -4.37 2.50 -7.64
CA TRP A 149 -3.79 1.96 -8.86
C TRP A 149 -3.61 3.07 -9.89
N ILE A 150 -2.50 3.01 -10.60
CA ILE A 150 -2.23 3.83 -11.78
C ILE A 150 -2.67 3.02 -13.00
N ARG A 151 -3.43 3.63 -13.91
CA ARG A 151 -3.81 3.00 -15.17
C ARG A 151 -3.01 3.60 -16.31
N VAL A 152 -2.24 2.76 -16.99
CA VAL A 152 -1.56 3.09 -18.23
C VAL A 152 -2.46 2.64 -19.38
N HIS A 153 -2.78 3.55 -20.28
CA HIS A 153 -3.48 3.23 -21.54
C HIS A 153 -2.52 3.26 -22.72
N ASP A 154 -2.79 2.39 -23.69
CA ASP A 154 -2.00 2.29 -24.92
C ASP A 154 -2.17 3.51 -25.79
N PHE A 155 -1.12 3.67 -26.57
CA PHE A 155 -0.83 4.61 -27.60
C PHE A 155 -1.75 4.44 -28.82
N ASP A 156 -2.28 5.57 -29.32
CA ASP A 156 -2.50 5.77 -30.74
C ASP A 156 -1.50 6.86 -31.21
N PRO A 157 -0.57 6.56 -32.14
CA PRO A 157 0.47 7.49 -32.59
C PRO A 157 -0.04 8.78 -33.23
N GLU A 158 -1.34 8.92 -33.48
CA GLU A 158 -1.91 10.09 -34.15
C GLU A 158 -2.05 11.33 -33.24
N GLY A 159 -1.63 11.25 -31.97
CA GLY A 159 -1.55 12.39 -31.07
C GLY A 159 -0.59 13.45 -31.62
N THR A 160 -1.14 14.61 -31.99
CA THR A 160 -0.34 15.74 -32.51
C THR A 160 0.74 16.10 -31.49
N ALA A 161 2.01 16.00 -31.89
CA ALA A 161 3.15 16.36 -31.05
C ALA A 161 2.97 17.77 -30.45
N CYS A 162 3.40 17.95 -29.20
CA CYS A 162 3.31 19.22 -28.49
C CYS A 162 3.83 20.38 -29.37
N ARG A 163 2.99 21.39 -29.59
CA ARG A 163 3.36 22.62 -30.30
C ARG A 163 3.67 23.73 -29.32
#